data_AF-A0A3M7SKV9-F1
#
_entry.id   AF-A0A3M7SKV9-F1
#
_cell.length_a   1.000
_cell.length_b   1.000
_cell.length_c   1.000
_cell.angle_alpha   90.00
_cell.angle_beta   90.00
_cell.angle_gamma   90.00
#
_symmetry.space_group_name_H-M   'P 1'
#
loop_
_entity.id
_entity.type
_entity.pdbx_description
1 polymer ?
#
loop_
_entity_poly.entity_id
_entity_poly.type
_entity_poly.pdbx_seq_one_letter_code
_entity_poly.pdbx_strand_id
1 'polypeptide(L)'
;MLLHVDFTLTNLRFYRSLIAVAITIVIDLIIDPLEKEAEIVKEMYELIEEYKVPCPPEDLVVYNTLFNTIQLSRNAIDKALTEKDSNIAKFCSTLDKDISSLTDECRQIKLQAQSPSILDPEADKETTKSLLAKLISEIEVLQRTAQTYKIYQKNFKVEVTKFDELEETIGEIKLKELLWNSIDEWDNYFNEWKEMDFEKIEPGSLTQTVNVYGKNVYQIEKGLPPNNLVPLLKQRVEDMRNKMPMITDLRNQFLKSRHWDVIHEVIGFKPTKEAPLNLGKLLEINAFDHAEKIQEISGQASSEASLETILKKVEDSWKSLDFVVLPHKDTKDVFILGGTDEIQQNLDDSIINVSTIASSRHVGPIKPRVDDWQRSLELFTKTLDAWLVCQRGWLYLESIFSAPDIVKQLPAEARMFSNVDKSWKDIMRKVNKIPLAIRAGTQPGLLETFQNNNSLLDQIMKCLEAYLESKRVVFARFYFLSNDELLEILAQTRNPHAVQPHLRKCFDAINKLEFAGGTGQPGQDEAAAATISNDILAMLSPEGERVSLGRSLKARVK
;
A
#
# COMPACT_ATOMS: atom_id res chain seq x y z
N MET A 1 38.62 1.91 -50.03
CA MET A 1 38.56 2.98 -49.02
C MET A 1 39.89 3.00 -48.28
N LEU A 2 40.92 3.66 -48.80
CA LEU A 2 41.26 5.04 -48.43
C LEU A 2 41.15 5.28 -46.91
N LEU A 3 42.15 4.82 -46.16
CA LEU A 3 42.49 5.40 -44.87
C LEU A 3 43.46 6.56 -45.13
N HIS A 4 42.88 7.69 -45.53
CA HIS A 4 43.52 8.98 -45.36
C HIS A 4 43.43 9.29 -43.85
N VAL A 5 44.52 9.03 -43.12
CA VAL A 5 44.62 9.34 -41.70
C VAL A 5 45.72 10.38 -41.55
N ASP A 6 45.32 11.56 -41.06
CA ASP A 6 46.21 12.68 -40.79
C ASP A 6 47.33 12.29 -39.82
N PHE A 7 48.57 12.54 -40.26
CA PHE A 7 49.79 12.30 -39.51
C PHE A 7 50.07 13.50 -38.57
N THR A 8 49.47 13.50 -37.39
CA THR A 8 49.94 14.32 -36.26
C THR A 8 50.97 13.56 -35.44
N LEU A 9 52.02 14.24 -34.96
CA LEU A 9 53.17 13.65 -34.22
C LEU A 9 52.80 12.76 -33.02
N THR A 10 51.62 12.95 -32.43
CA THR A 10 51.05 12.11 -31.36
C THR A 10 50.69 10.70 -31.85
N ASN A 11 50.30 10.53 -33.11
CA ASN A 11 49.97 9.23 -33.70
C ASN A 11 51.21 8.37 -33.99
N LEU A 12 52.38 8.96 -34.23
CA LEU A 12 53.61 8.19 -34.53
C LEU A 12 54.05 7.28 -33.36
N ARG A 13 53.77 7.66 -32.11
CA ARG A 13 54.05 6.82 -30.93
C ARG A 13 53.03 5.69 -30.78
N PHE A 14 51.77 5.95 -31.16
CA PHE A 14 50.69 4.96 -31.15
C PHE A 14 50.90 3.88 -32.23
N TYR A 15 51.27 4.27 -33.45
CA TYR A 15 51.51 3.33 -34.56
C TYR A 15 52.64 2.34 -34.26
N ARG A 16 53.70 2.75 -33.55
CA ARG A 16 54.78 1.83 -33.14
C ARG A 16 54.32 0.73 -32.15
N SER A 17 53.24 0.97 -31.40
CA SER A 17 52.69 0.01 -30.44
C SER A 17 51.79 -1.07 -31.06
N LEU A 18 50.98 -0.70 -32.07
CA LEU A 18 50.13 -1.67 -32.79
C LEU A 18 50.95 -2.60 -33.69
N ILE A 19 52.08 -2.12 -34.19
CA ILE A 19 52.97 -2.84 -35.10
C ILE A 19 53.51 -4.13 -34.45
N ALA A 20 53.72 -4.22 -33.14
CA ALA A 20 54.33 -5.41 -32.53
C ALA A 20 53.42 -6.65 -32.46
N VAL A 21 52.11 -6.47 -32.27
CA VAL A 21 51.11 -7.58 -32.31
C VAL A 21 50.63 -7.80 -33.73
N ALA A 22 50.49 -6.72 -34.51
CA ALA A 22 50.14 -6.82 -35.92
C ALA A 22 51.22 -7.52 -36.74
N ILE A 23 52.51 -7.33 -36.47
CA ILE A 23 53.58 -7.95 -37.28
C ILE A 23 53.55 -9.47 -37.21
N THR A 24 53.47 -10.08 -36.02
CA THR A 24 53.47 -11.55 -35.92
C THR A 24 52.22 -12.15 -36.57
N ILE A 25 51.07 -11.48 -36.42
CA ILE A 25 49.82 -11.86 -37.09
C ILE A 25 49.93 -11.67 -38.62
N VAL A 26 50.56 -10.60 -39.09
CA VAL A 26 50.72 -10.28 -40.52
C VAL A 26 51.68 -11.25 -41.22
N ILE A 27 52.70 -11.78 -40.54
CA ILE A 27 53.57 -12.81 -41.12
C ILE A 27 52.80 -14.11 -41.30
N ASP A 28 52.26 -14.65 -40.21
CA ASP A 28 51.68 -16.00 -40.19
C ASP A 28 50.34 -16.08 -40.96
N LEU A 29 49.53 -15.01 -40.95
CA LEU A 29 48.20 -15.02 -41.57
C LEU A 29 48.12 -14.31 -42.92
N ILE A 30 49.11 -13.50 -43.30
CA ILE A 30 49.03 -12.69 -44.53
C ILE A 30 50.21 -12.99 -45.47
N ILE A 31 51.46 -12.93 -45.01
CA ILE A 31 52.61 -13.14 -45.91
C ILE A 31 52.78 -14.61 -46.32
N ASP A 32 52.69 -15.54 -45.38
CA ASP A 32 52.85 -16.97 -45.70
C ASP A 32 51.77 -17.50 -46.68
N PRO A 33 50.49 -17.11 -46.57
CA PRO A 33 49.49 -17.41 -47.60
C PRO A 33 49.73 -16.70 -48.92
N LEU A 34 50.13 -15.42 -48.90
CA LEU A 34 50.42 -14.65 -50.12
C LEU A 34 51.64 -15.21 -50.88
N GLU A 35 52.64 -15.75 -50.19
CA GLU A 35 53.76 -16.46 -50.82
C GLU A 35 53.29 -17.75 -51.52
N LYS A 36 52.38 -18.51 -50.88
CA LYS A 36 51.79 -19.70 -51.50
C LYS A 36 50.94 -19.35 -52.73
N GLU A 37 50.14 -18.30 -52.64
CA GLU A 37 49.35 -17.81 -53.78
C GLU A 37 50.24 -17.27 -54.91
N ALA A 38 51.34 -16.58 -54.58
CA ALA A 38 52.33 -16.14 -55.56
C ALA A 38 53.02 -17.31 -56.26
N GLU A 39 53.29 -18.42 -55.57
CA GLU A 39 53.83 -19.64 -56.18
C GLU A 39 52.82 -20.27 -57.15
N ILE A 40 51.52 -20.29 -56.81
CA ILE A 40 50.46 -20.73 -57.73
C ILE A 40 50.41 -19.83 -58.97
N VAL A 41 50.51 -18.51 -58.78
CA VAL A 41 50.57 -17.57 -59.91
C VAL A 41 51.78 -17.87 -60.79
N LYS A 42 52.95 -18.15 -60.21
CA LYS A 42 54.13 -18.58 -60.95
C LYS A 42 53.89 -19.85 -61.78
N GLU A 43 53.32 -20.89 -61.19
CA GLU A 43 52.97 -22.12 -61.92
C GLU A 43 52.00 -21.82 -63.09
N MET A 44 51.04 -20.91 -62.90
CA MET A 44 50.14 -20.48 -63.98
C MET A 44 50.85 -19.72 -65.10
N TYR A 45 51.81 -18.84 -64.77
CA TYR A 45 52.59 -18.11 -65.78
C TYR A 45 53.59 -19.04 -66.51
N GLU A 46 54.15 -20.05 -65.84
CA GLU A 46 54.95 -21.10 -66.47
C GLU A 46 54.13 -21.91 -67.48
N LEU A 47 52.88 -22.25 -67.16
CA LEU A 47 51.94 -22.90 -68.09
C LEU A 47 51.57 -21.99 -69.27
N ILE A 48 51.35 -20.69 -69.03
CA ILE A 48 51.08 -19.70 -70.10
C ILE A 48 52.26 -19.64 -71.09
N GLU A 49 53.49 -19.69 -70.58
CA GLU A 49 54.71 -19.71 -71.38
C GLU A 49 54.86 -21.03 -72.17
N GLU A 50 54.59 -22.18 -71.54
CA GLU A 50 54.64 -23.51 -72.17
C GLU A 50 53.63 -23.65 -73.33
N TYR A 51 52.38 -23.23 -73.11
CA TYR A 51 51.30 -23.33 -74.10
C TYR A 51 51.24 -22.12 -75.06
N LYS A 52 52.17 -21.17 -74.95
CA LYS A 52 52.25 -19.94 -75.77
C LYS A 52 50.94 -19.16 -75.84
N VAL A 53 50.26 -19.03 -74.71
CA VAL A 53 49.02 -18.24 -74.63
C VAL A 53 49.37 -16.75 -74.69
N PRO A 54 48.71 -15.92 -75.53
CA PRO A 54 48.98 -14.49 -75.59
C PRO A 54 48.66 -13.80 -74.26
N CYS A 55 49.68 -13.25 -73.60
CA CYS A 55 49.55 -12.53 -72.33
C CYS A 55 49.78 -11.02 -72.55
N PRO A 56 48.97 -10.13 -71.94
CA PRO A 56 49.20 -8.69 -71.97
C PRO A 56 50.58 -8.34 -71.37
N PRO A 57 51.35 -7.42 -71.98
CA PRO A 57 52.66 -7.03 -71.47
C PRO A 57 52.60 -6.33 -70.10
N GLU A 58 51.47 -5.74 -69.74
CA GLU A 58 51.22 -5.11 -68.44
C GLU A 58 51.21 -6.15 -67.30
N ASP A 59 50.55 -7.30 -67.52
CA ASP A 59 50.43 -8.37 -66.54
C ASP A 59 51.78 -9.07 -66.29
N LEU A 60 52.59 -9.23 -67.34
CA LEU A 60 53.97 -9.73 -67.26
C LEU A 60 54.88 -8.83 -66.39
N VAL A 61 54.72 -7.50 -66.45
CA VAL A 61 55.48 -6.58 -65.60
C VAL A 61 55.06 -6.69 -64.13
N VAL A 62 53.76 -6.84 -63.88
CA VAL A 62 53.23 -7.04 -62.51
C VAL A 62 53.71 -8.37 -61.93
N TYR A 63 53.67 -9.45 -62.71
CA TYR A 63 54.19 -10.76 -62.32
C TYR A 63 55.69 -10.70 -61.99
N ASN A 64 56.49 -10.09 -62.86
CA ASN A 64 57.94 -9.95 -62.66
C ASN A 64 58.31 -9.14 -61.40
N THR A 65 57.40 -8.29 -60.89
CA THR A 65 57.60 -7.48 -59.68
C THR A 65 56.94 -8.07 -58.43
N LEU A 66 56.06 -9.07 -58.57
CA LEU A 66 55.29 -9.67 -57.48
C LEU A 66 56.19 -10.26 -56.40
N PHE A 67 57.07 -11.21 -56.76
CA PHE A 67 57.97 -11.85 -55.81
C PHE A 67 58.92 -10.85 -55.14
N ASN A 68 59.44 -9.88 -55.90
CA ASN A 68 60.29 -8.84 -55.33
C ASN A 68 59.53 -8.00 -54.29
N THR A 69 58.27 -7.66 -54.54
CA THR A 69 57.43 -6.88 -53.62
C THR A 69 57.11 -7.67 -52.33
N ILE A 70 56.81 -8.96 -52.47
CA ILE A 70 56.59 -9.86 -51.33
C ILE A 70 57.88 -9.98 -50.49
N GLN A 71 59.02 -10.18 -51.13
CA GLN A 71 60.32 -10.26 -50.46
C GLN A 71 60.71 -8.95 -49.79
N LEU A 72 60.48 -7.79 -50.41
CA LEU A 72 60.69 -6.49 -49.78
C LEU A 72 59.80 -6.30 -48.55
N SER A 73 58.55 -6.74 -48.60
CA SER A 73 57.62 -6.68 -47.48
C SER A 73 58.06 -7.59 -46.34
N ARG A 74 58.48 -8.82 -46.65
CA ARG A 74 59.05 -9.77 -45.68
C ARG A 74 60.30 -9.23 -45.02
N ASN A 75 61.25 -8.72 -45.80
CA ASN A 75 62.49 -8.12 -45.30
C ASN A 75 62.23 -6.90 -44.41
N ALA A 76 61.26 -6.06 -44.75
CA ALA A 76 60.87 -4.91 -43.92
C ALA A 76 60.28 -5.37 -42.58
N ILE A 77 59.54 -6.47 -42.57
CA ILE A 77 58.95 -7.06 -41.38
C ILE A 77 59.98 -7.77 -40.51
N ASP A 78 60.88 -8.56 -41.09
CA ASP A 78 61.98 -9.21 -40.37
C ASP A 78 62.91 -8.17 -39.73
N LYS A 79 63.17 -7.06 -40.44
CA LYS A 79 63.86 -5.91 -39.87
C LYS A 79 63.09 -5.30 -38.69
N ALA A 80 61.77 -5.15 -38.79
CA ALA A 80 60.96 -4.63 -37.69
C ALA A 80 60.90 -5.60 -36.49
N LEU A 81 60.93 -6.92 -36.70
CA LEU A 81 61.01 -7.94 -35.66
C LEU A 81 62.37 -7.94 -34.96
N THR A 82 63.47 -7.87 -35.70
CA THR A 82 64.83 -7.84 -35.13
C THR A 82 65.08 -6.57 -34.33
N GLU A 83 64.52 -5.43 -34.75
CA GLU A 83 64.60 -4.17 -34.01
C GLU A 83 63.58 -4.06 -32.87
N LYS A 84 62.61 -4.98 -32.76
CA LYS A 84 61.50 -4.94 -31.80
C LYS A 84 61.99 -4.80 -30.37
N ASP A 85 62.83 -5.72 -29.90
CA ASP A 85 63.25 -5.75 -28.49
C ASP A 85 64.12 -4.53 -28.14
N SER A 86 64.94 -4.06 -29.09
CA SER A 86 65.71 -2.83 -28.94
C SER A 86 64.80 -1.60 -28.83
N ASN A 87 63.76 -1.52 -29.65
CA ASN A 87 62.79 -0.42 -29.65
C ASN A 87 61.90 -0.44 -28.41
N ILE A 88 61.48 -1.62 -27.95
CA ILE A 88 60.76 -1.79 -26.68
C ILE A 88 61.63 -1.33 -25.51
N ALA A 89 62.90 -1.75 -25.46
CA ALA A 89 63.82 -1.32 -24.39
C ALA A 89 64.04 0.21 -24.37
N LYS A 90 64.22 0.84 -25.54
CA LYS A 90 64.32 2.31 -25.66
C LYS A 90 63.04 3.01 -25.23
N PHE A 91 61.88 2.45 -25.59
CA PHE A 91 60.59 3.00 -25.21
C PHE A 91 60.35 2.88 -23.72
N CYS A 92 60.62 1.71 -23.11
CA CYS A 92 60.54 1.51 -21.66
C CYS A 92 61.43 2.50 -20.92
N SER A 93 62.70 2.68 -21.33
CA SER A 93 63.59 3.68 -20.71
C SER A 93 63.08 5.12 -20.82
N THR A 94 62.40 5.46 -21.93
CA THR A 94 61.79 6.79 -22.09
C THR A 94 60.55 6.92 -21.21
N LEU A 95 59.73 5.87 -21.16
CA LEU A 95 58.51 5.81 -20.36
C LEU A 95 58.84 5.89 -18.85
N ASP A 96 59.91 5.24 -18.39
CA ASP A 96 60.34 5.31 -16.99
C ASP A 96 60.78 6.73 -16.59
N LYS A 97 61.41 7.47 -17.52
CA LYS A 97 61.75 8.89 -17.33
C LYS A 97 60.49 9.75 -17.27
N ASP A 98 59.55 9.52 -18.18
CA ASP A 98 58.27 10.24 -18.22
C ASP A 98 57.44 9.96 -16.95
N ILE A 99 57.42 8.71 -16.46
CA ILE A 99 56.78 8.32 -15.19
C ILE A 99 57.46 9.01 -14.00
N SER A 100 58.79 9.13 -14.01
CA SER A 100 59.53 9.84 -12.97
C SER A 100 59.19 11.34 -12.98
N SER A 101 59.14 11.97 -14.16
CA SER A 101 58.70 13.38 -14.30
C SER A 101 57.29 13.59 -13.78
N LEU A 102 56.35 12.71 -14.14
CA LEU A 102 54.97 12.76 -13.66
C LEU A 102 54.89 12.63 -12.14
N THR A 103 55.72 11.76 -11.55
CA THR A 103 55.79 11.58 -10.09
C THR A 103 56.31 12.85 -9.41
N ASP A 104 57.32 13.51 -9.98
CA ASP A 104 57.84 14.76 -9.45
C ASP A 104 56.83 15.91 -9.58
N GLU A 105 56.12 16.01 -10.72
CA GLU A 105 55.02 16.96 -10.91
C GLU A 105 53.89 16.72 -9.89
N CYS A 106 53.52 15.46 -9.66
CA CYS A 106 52.55 15.08 -8.64
C CYS A 106 52.98 15.52 -7.23
N ARG A 107 54.28 15.40 -6.89
CA ARG A 107 54.81 15.87 -5.61
C ARG A 107 54.76 17.39 -5.48
N GLN A 108 55.02 18.13 -6.54
CA GLN A 108 54.88 19.59 -6.52
C GLN A 108 53.43 20.00 -6.29
N ILE A 109 52.47 19.37 -6.96
CA ILE A 109 51.04 19.59 -6.73
C ILE A 109 50.65 19.24 -5.28
N LYS A 110 51.16 18.11 -4.75
CA LYS A 110 50.93 17.71 -3.35
C LYS A 110 51.45 18.75 -2.36
N LEU A 111 52.64 19.31 -2.57
CA LEU A 111 53.21 20.37 -1.73
C LEU A 111 52.35 21.65 -1.77
N GLN A 112 51.89 22.04 -2.97
CA GLN A 112 50.99 23.20 -3.11
C GLN A 112 49.64 22.95 -2.42
N ALA A 113 49.08 21.75 -2.55
CA ALA A 113 47.85 21.35 -1.88
C ALA A 113 48.00 21.34 -0.35
N GLN A 114 49.19 21.04 0.18
CA GLN A 114 49.48 21.05 1.62
C GLN A 114 49.75 22.45 2.19
N SER A 115 49.70 23.51 1.38
CA SER A 115 49.89 24.87 1.87
C SER A 115 48.89 25.21 2.98
N PRO A 116 49.35 25.74 4.14
CA PRO A 116 48.48 26.02 5.30
C PRO A 116 47.34 26.99 4.97
N SER A 117 47.53 27.85 3.98
CA SER A 117 46.54 28.83 3.50
C SER A 117 45.25 28.20 2.97
N ILE A 118 45.27 26.96 2.49
CA ILE A 118 44.06 26.31 1.93
C ILE A 118 43.08 25.86 3.03
N LEU A 119 43.58 25.65 4.25
CA LEU A 119 42.80 25.18 5.40
C LEU A 119 42.60 26.26 6.49
N ASP A 120 42.94 27.52 6.15
CA ASP A 120 42.82 28.66 7.05
C ASP A 120 41.40 29.28 6.96
N PRO A 121 40.69 29.44 8.08
CA PRO A 121 39.39 30.15 8.13
C PRO A 121 39.43 31.60 7.66
N GLU A 122 40.57 32.29 7.78
CA GLU A 122 40.73 33.69 7.39
C GLU A 122 41.24 33.85 5.95
N ALA A 123 41.48 32.75 5.24
CA ALA A 123 41.86 32.81 3.84
C ALA A 123 40.70 33.33 2.97
N ASP A 124 41.04 34.15 1.99
CA ASP A 124 40.06 34.66 1.05
C ASP A 124 39.45 33.49 0.23
N LYS A 125 38.11 33.42 0.23
CA LYS A 125 37.34 32.31 -0.34
C LYS A 125 37.56 32.19 -1.85
N GLU A 126 37.64 33.31 -2.55
CA GLU A 126 37.76 33.34 -4.01
C GLU A 126 39.16 32.91 -4.47
N THR A 127 40.21 33.43 -3.83
CA THR A 127 41.59 33.05 -4.13
C THR A 127 41.86 31.58 -3.80
N THR A 128 41.32 31.06 -2.68
CA THR A 128 41.46 29.64 -2.32
C THR A 128 40.74 28.71 -3.29
N LYS A 129 39.50 29.05 -3.69
CA LYS A 129 38.76 28.29 -4.71
C LYS A 129 39.46 28.33 -6.08
N SER A 130 40.00 29.49 -6.49
CA SER A 130 40.74 29.62 -7.75
C SER A 130 42.01 28.77 -7.76
N LEU A 131 42.76 28.75 -6.65
CA LEU A 131 43.93 27.90 -6.47
C LEU A 131 43.54 26.41 -6.56
N LEU A 132 42.49 25.98 -5.85
CA LEU A 132 42.01 24.61 -5.89
C LEU A 132 41.56 24.20 -7.29
N ALA A 133 40.82 25.06 -8.01
CA ALA A 133 40.42 24.81 -9.39
C ALA A 133 41.63 24.62 -10.32
N LYS A 134 42.68 25.42 -10.14
CA LYS A 134 43.93 25.26 -10.88
C LYS A 134 44.58 23.91 -10.56
N LEU A 135 44.74 23.56 -9.28
CA LEU A 135 45.33 22.28 -8.85
C LEU A 135 44.55 21.07 -9.37
N ILE A 136 43.22 21.15 -9.40
CA ILE A 136 42.34 20.11 -9.97
C ILE A 136 42.60 19.95 -11.46
N SER A 137 42.67 21.06 -12.21
CA SER A 137 42.94 21.01 -13.65
C SER A 137 44.31 20.39 -13.96
N GLU A 138 45.34 20.72 -13.18
CA GLU A 138 46.69 20.16 -13.32
C GLU A 138 46.70 18.67 -12.98
N ILE A 139 46.05 18.25 -11.88
CA ILE A 139 46.04 16.84 -11.48
C ILE A 139 45.18 15.96 -12.39
N GLU A 140 44.13 16.49 -13.00
CA GLU A 140 43.37 15.79 -14.04
C GLU A 140 44.22 15.50 -15.28
N VAL A 141 45.06 16.45 -15.69
CA VAL A 141 45.99 16.26 -16.80
C VAL A 141 47.00 15.16 -16.45
N LEU A 142 47.54 15.15 -15.22
CA LEU A 142 48.41 14.07 -14.75
C LEU A 142 47.67 12.73 -14.69
N GLN A 143 46.40 12.70 -14.26
CA GLN A 143 45.60 11.49 -14.22
C GLN A 143 45.38 10.88 -15.61
N ARG A 144 45.03 11.70 -16.62
CA ARG A 144 44.87 11.25 -18.01
C ARG A 144 46.19 10.74 -18.59
N THR A 145 47.29 11.42 -18.27
CA THR A 145 48.64 11.03 -18.69
C THR A 145 49.04 9.68 -18.05
N ALA A 146 48.82 9.50 -16.75
CA ALA A 146 49.07 8.25 -16.04
C ALA A 146 48.22 7.08 -16.59
N GLN A 147 46.95 7.31 -16.93
CA GLN A 147 46.11 6.32 -17.61
C GLN A 147 46.70 5.91 -18.97
N THR A 148 47.19 6.88 -19.73
CA THR A 148 47.84 6.65 -21.02
C THR A 148 49.10 5.79 -20.85
N TYR A 149 49.92 6.07 -19.82
CA TYR A 149 51.09 5.25 -19.50
C TYR A 149 50.73 3.83 -19.06
N LYS A 150 49.69 3.65 -18.24
CA LYS A 150 49.16 2.32 -17.88
C LYS A 150 48.75 1.52 -19.12
N ILE A 151 48.12 2.16 -20.11
CA ILE A 151 47.75 1.52 -21.39
C ILE A 151 49.00 1.10 -22.16
N TYR A 152 50.01 1.97 -22.25
CA TYR A 152 51.28 1.63 -22.89
C TYR A 152 51.94 0.43 -22.23
N GLN A 153 52.11 0.44 -20.91
CA GLN A 153 52.71 -0.67 -20.16
C GLN A 153 51.97 -1.99 -20.38
N LYS A 154 50.63 -1.96 -20.38
CA LYS A 154 49.80 -3.14 -20.67
C LYS A 154 50.01 -3.66 -22.10
N ASN A 155 50.07 -2.77 -23.09
CA ASN A 155 50.29 -3.14 -24.49
C ASN A 155 51.66 -3.76 -24.73
N PHE A 156 52.68 -3.27 -24.03
CA PHE A 156 54.04 -3.84 -24.07
C PHE A 156 54.21 -5.08 -23.19
N LYS A 157 53.17 -5.50 -22.44
CA LYS A 157 53.22 -6.61 -21.48
C LYS A 157 54.35 -6.45 -20.45
N VAL A 158 54.64 -5.22 -20.07
CA VAL A 158 55.59 -4.89 -19.00
C VAL A 158 54.85 -4.66 -17.69
N GLU A 159 55.60 -4.62 -16.58
CA GLU A 159 55.04 -4.32 -15.27
C GLU A 159 54.32 -2.96 -15.28
N VAL A 160 53.09 -2.94 -14.78
CA VAL A 160 52.25 -1.74 -14.76
C VAL A 160 52.52 -0.99 -13.47
N THR A 161 52.95 0.27 -13.59
CA THR A 161 53.22 1.13 -12.44
C THR A 161 51.91 1.47 -11.72
N LYS A 162 51.94 1.31 -10.39
CA LYS A 162 50.88 1.82 -9.52
C LYS A 162 51.20 3.27 -9.17
N PHE A 163 50.25 4.15 -9.40
CA PHE A 163 50.39 5.59 -9.15
C PHE A 163 49.71 5.95 -7.83
N ASP A 164 50.08 5.26 -6.75
CA ASP A 164 49.42 5.39 -5.45
C ASP A 164 49.53 6.83 -4.89
N GLU A 165 50.70 7.47 -5.02
CA GLU A 165 50.91 8.89 -4.63
C GLU A 165 49.98 9.86 -5.37
N LEU A 166 49.69 9.59 -6.66
CA LEU A 166 48.77 10.38 -7.47
C LEU A 166 47.33 10.16 -7.03
N GLU A 167 46.94 8.92 -6.79
CA GLU A 167 45.58 8.58 -6.33
C GLU A 167 45.30 9.18 -4.94
N GLU A 168 46.27 9.18 -4.02
CA GLU A 168 46.19 9.88 -2.73
C GLU A 168 46.03 11.39 -2.90
N THR A 169 46.87 12.02 -3.75
CA THR A 169 46.85 13.48 -3.95
C THR A 169 45.55 13.93 -4.60
N ILE A 170 45.01 13.15 -5.54
CA ILE A 170 43.68 13.37 -6.12
C ILE A 170 42.60 13.30 -5.04
N GLY A 171 42.67 12.29 -4.17
CA GLY A 171 41.73 12.16 -3.05
C GLY A 171 41.76 13.36 -2.11
N GLU A 172 42.95 13.81 -1.71
CA GLU A 172 43.14 14.95 -0.81
C GLU A 172 42.63 16.26 -1.41
N ILE A 173 42.94 16.55 -2.68
CA ILE A 173 42.49 17.78 -3.36
C ILE A 173 40.97 17.79 -3.52
N LYS A 174 40.36 16.66 -3.92
CA LYS A 174 38.90 16.54 -4.04
C LYS A 174 38.18 16.74 -2.71
N LEU A 175 38.77 16.27 -1.59
CA LEU A 175 38.20 16.52 -0.27
C LEU A 175 38.27 17.99 0.14
N LYS A 176 39.35 18.70 -0.21
CA LYS A 176 39.49 20.15 0.02
C LYS A 176 38.51 20.96 -0.83
N GLU A 177 38.33 20.58 -2.10
CA GLU A 177 37.30 21.15 -2.96
C GLU A 177 35.90 20.94 -2.37
N LEU A 178 35.59 19.70 -1.96
CA LEU A 178 34.31 19.36 -1.35
C LEU A 178 34.05 20.19 -0.08
N LEU A 179 35.07 20.44 0.75
CA LEU A 179 34.95 21.28 1.95
C LEU A 179 34.55 22.72 1.61
N TRP A 180 35.28 23.36 0.70
CA TRP A 180 35.00 24.76 0.33
C TRP A 180 33.68 24.93 -0.41
N ASN A 181 33.34 24.00 -1.30
CA ASN A 181 32.03 23.98 -1.95
C ASN A 181 30.92 23.74 -0.92
N SER A 182 31.11 22.81 0.02
CA SER A 182 30.11 22.54 1.06
C SER A 182 29.86 23.72 1.97
N ILE A 183 30.90 24.48 2.35
CA ILE A 183 30.74 25.69 3.17
C ILE A 183 29.93 26.75 2.42
N ASP A 184 30.26 26.99 1.15
CA ASP A 184 29.63 28.03 0.34
C ASP A 184 28.17 27.70 0.00
N GLU A 185 27.92 26.47 -0.45
CA GLU A 185 26.57 25.97 -0.71
C GLU A 185 25.73 25.98 0.56
N TRP A 186 26.29 25.55 1.70
CA TRP A 186 25.60 25.58 2.98
C TRP A 186 25.21 27.00 3.40
N ASP A 187 26.12 27.97 3.25
CA ASP A 187 25.85 29.37 3.57
C ASP A 187 24.73 29.92 2.66
N ASN A 188 24.72 29.55 1.38
CA ASN A 188 23.66 29.92 0.44
C ASN A 188 22.31 29.31 0.82
N TYR A 189 22.25 27.99 1.10
CA TYR A 189 21.03 27.32 1.54
C TYR A 189 20.51 27.90 2.86
N PHE A 190 21.39 28.14 3.82
CA PHE A 190 21.01 28.69 5.11
C PHE A 190 20.43 30.10 4.97
N ASN A 191 21.02 30.95 4.15
CA ASN A 191 20.50 32.29 3.86
C ASN A 191 19.15 32.24 3.14
N GLU A 192 18.97 31.30 2.20
CA GLU A 192 17.70 31.10 1.53
C GLU A 192 16.60 30.68 2.53
N TRP A 193 16.88 29.70 3.39
CA TRP A 193 15.93 29.25 4.42
C TRP A 193 15.60 30.36 5.42
N LYS A 194 16.56 31.24 5.71
CA LYS A 194 16.39 32.36 6.63
C LYS A 194 15.34 33.36 6.14
N GLU A 195 15.37 33.69 4.85
CA GLU A 195 14.50 34.69 4.23
C GLU A 195 13.18 34.10 3.71
N MET A 196 13.16 32.81 3.39
CA MET A 196 11.98 32.13 2.87
C MET A 196 10.81 32.16 3.86
N ASP A 197 9.61 32.41 3.33
CA ASP A 197 8.37 32.28 4.07
C ASP A 197 8.26 30.88 4.69
N PHE A 198 8.03 30.82 6.00
CA PHE A 198 7.88 29.57 6.74
C PHE A 198 6.76 28.69 6.16
N GLU A 199 5.76 29.34 5.55
CA GLU A 199 4.77 28.83 4.59
C GLU A 199 5.25 27.73 3.63
N LYS A 200 6.42 27.99 3.04
CA LYS A 200 6.95 27.29 1.87
C LYS A 200 8.07 26.31 2.23
N ILE A 201 8.56 26.37 3.45
CA ILE A 201 9.60 25.47 3.94
C ILE A 201 9.04 24.04 3.94
N GLU A 202 9.72 23.15 3.22
CA GLU A 202 9.42 21.72 3.18
C GLU A 202 10.40 20.97 4.12
N PRO A 203 9.95 20.51 5.31
CA PRO A 203 10.84 19.86 6.28
C PRO A 203 11.58 18.64 5.73
N GLY A 204 10.97 17.90 4.79
CA GLY A 204 11.58 16.75 4.14
C GLY A 204 12.82 17.11 3.33
N SER A 205 12.71 18.15 2.49
CA SER A 205 13.81 18.68 1.69
C SER A 205 14.95 19.20 2.57
N LEU A 206 14.63 20.00 3.61
CA LEU A 206 15.63 20.49 4.57
C LEU A 206 16.36 19.34 5.28
N THR A 207 15.62 18.33 5.76
CA THR A 207 16.20 17.16 6.43
C THR A 207 17.16 16.41 5.51
N GLN A 208 16.78 16.24 4.23
CA GLN A 208 17.63 15.60 3.24
C GLN A 208 18.93 16.39 3.04
N THR A 209 18.86 17.71 2.88
CA THR A 209 20.03 18.57 2.72
C THR A 209 20.95 18.51 3.94
N VAL A 210 20.41 18.66 5.15
CA VAL A 210 21.17 18.51 6.42
C VAL A 210 21.90 17.17 6.48
N ASN A 211 21.23 16.07 6.10
CA ASN A 211 21.82 14.74 6.10
C ASN A 211 22.92 14.56 5.04
N VAL A 212 22.77 15.16 3.85
CA VAL A 212 23.82 15.15 2.81
C VAL A 212 25.06 15.86 3.32
N TYR A 213 24.93 17.07 3.87
CA TYR A 213 26.08 17.81 4.39
C TYR A 213 26.67 17.16 5.65
N GLY A 214 25.86 16.48 6.47
CA GLY A 214 26.37 15.65 7.57
C GLY A 214 27.26 14.50 7.08
N LYS A 215 26.90 13.85 5.96
CA LYS A 215 27.75 12.83 5.32
C LYS A 215 29.02 13.45 4.73
N ASN A 216 28.91 14.61 4.08
CA ASN A 216 30.08 15.33 3.54
C ASN A 216 31.05 15.68 4.67
N VAL A 217 30.57 16.24 5.78
CA VAL A 217 31.37 16.55 6.97
C VAL A 217 32.09 15.30 7.47
N TYR A 218 31.41 14.16 7.62
CA TYR A 218 32.03 12.92 8.06
C TYR A 218 33.12 12.43 7.09
N GLN A 219 32.88 12.51 5.78
CA GLN A 219 33.86 12.13 4.77
C GLN A 219 35.10 13.03 4.82
N ILE A 220 34.91 14.34 4.96
CA ILE A 220 36.00 15.32 5.04
C ILE A 220 36.78 15.16 6.35
N GLU A 221 36.08 14.99 7.48
CA GLU A 221 36.69 14.81 8.81
C GLU A 221 37.58 13.56 8.88
N LYS A 222 37.18 12.48 8.20
CA LYS A 222 37.99 11.25 8.12
C LYS A 222 39.15 11.35 7.13
N GLY A 223 38.98 12.13 6.07
CA GLY A 223 39.91 12.17 4.94
C GLY A 223 40.94 13.30 4.98
N LEU A 224 40.71 14.36 5.75
CA LEU A 224 41.64 15.49 5.90
C LEU A 224 42.29 15.49 7.28
N PRO A 225 43.52 16.04 7.40
CA PRO A 225 44.13 16.28 8.70
C PRO A 225 43.31 17.27 9.54
N PRO A 226 43.45 17.25 10.88
CA PRO A 226 42.77 18.18 11.77
C PRO A 226 42.98 19.64 11.33
N ASN A 227 41.88 20.37 11.19
CA ASN A 227 41.85 21.76 10.74
C ASN A 227 40.68 22.51 11.42
N ASN A 228 40.62 23.83 11.23
CA ASN A 228 39.62 24.69 11.87
C ASN A 228 38.32 24.85 11.07
N LEU A 229 38.34 24.56 9.76
CA LEU A 229 37.20 24.73 8.86
C LEU A 229 36.16 23.59 9.00
N VAL A 230 36.62 22.35 9.15
CA VAL A 230 35.74 21.18 9.29
C VAL A 230 34.89 21.27 10.55
N PRO A 231 35.42 21.61 11.75
CA PRO A 231 34.60 21.84 12.94
C PRO A 231 33.57 22.95 12.76
N LEU A 232 33.89 24.01 12.01
CA LEU A 232 32.95 25.11 11.73
C LEU A 232 31.77 24.64 10.90
N LEU A 233 32.02 23.94 9.78
CA LEU A 233 30.95 23.36 8.95
C LEU A 233 30.13 22.35 9.76
N LYS A 234 30.81 21.47 10.51
CA LYS A 234 30.17 20.47 11.38
C LYS A 234 29.23 21.12 12.39
N GLN A 235 29.68 22.17 13.07
CA GLN A 235 28.86 22.90 14.02
C GLN A 235 27.63 23.51 13.34
N ARG A 236 27.78 24.17 12.18
CA ARG A 236 26.65 24.75 11.43
C ARG A 236 25.61 23.70 11.04
N VAL A 237 26.06 22.54 10.55
CA VAL A 237 25.19 21.42 10.16
C VAL A 237 24.46 20.84 11.37
N GLU A 238 25.16 20.58 12.47
CA GLU A 238 24.57 20.04 13.69
C GLU A 238 23.65 21.04 14.39
N ASP A 239 23.97 22.34 14.37
CA ASP A 239 23.11 23.41 14.89
C ASP A 239 21.79 23.48 14.13
N MET A 240 21.79 23.24 12.82
CA MET A 240 20.56 23.16 12.03
C MET A 240 19.83 21.84 12.29
N ARG A 241 20.57 20.73 12.38
CA ARG A 241 20.03 19.40 12.71
C ARG A 241 19.24 19.40 14.02
N ASN A 242 19.76 20.07 15.05
CA ASN A 242 19.09 20.23 16.34
C ASN A 242 17.79 21.05 16.26
N LYS A 243 17.68 21.96 15.28
CA LYS A 243 16.50 22.81 15.04
C LYS A 243 15.43 22.11 14.18
N MET A 244 15.80 21.07 13.43
CA MET A 244 14.89 20.35 12.52
C MET A 244 13.64 19.77 13.17
N PRO A 245 13.67 19.19 14.39
CA PRO A 245 12.47 18.67 15.03
C PRO A 245 11.39 19.75 15.19
N MET A 246 11.76 20.91 15.76
CA MET A 246 10.83 22.02 15.95
C MET A 246 10.32 22.60 14.62
N ILE A 247 11.17 22.69 13.59
CA ILE A 247 10.73 23.13 12.26
C ILE A 247 9.67 22.16 11.72
N THR A 248 9.88 20.86 11.91
CA THR A 248 8.91 19.82 11.51
C THR A 248 7.61 19.95 12.30
N ASP A 249 7.71 20.20 13.62
CA ASP A 249 6.55 20.38 14.50
C ASP A 249 5.72 21.61 14.10
N LEU A 250 6.36 22.75 13.80
CA LEU A 250 5.69 23.97 13.32
C LEU A 250 5.12 23.83 11.89
N ARG A 251 5.65 22.91 11.09
CA ARG A 251 5.17 22.59 9.73
C ARG A 251 4.15 21.46 9.71
N ASN A 252 3.68 21.02 10.87
CA ASN A 252 2.63 20.03 10.97
C ASN A 252 1.32 20.55 10.35
N GLN A 253 0.86 19.86 9.30
CA GLN A 253 -0.37 20.17 8.57
C GLN A 253 -1.65 20.13 9.41
N PHE A 254 -1.62 19.49 10.58
CA PHE A 254 -2.77 19.37 11.48
C PHE A 254 -2.91 20.55 12.44
N LEU A 255 -1.96 21.50 12.44
CA LEU A 255 -2.07 22.73 13.22
C LEU A 255 -3.22 23.59 12.71
N LYS A 256 -4.17 23.90 13.59
CA LYS A 256 -5.33 24.77 13.34
C LYS A 256 -5.09 26.13 14.01
N SER A 257 -5.92 27.13 13.70
CA SER A 257 -5.82 28.48 14.27
C SER A 257 -5.62 28.47 15.79
N ARG A 258 -6.40 27.66 16.52
CA ARG A 258 -6.29 27.51 17.99
C ARG A 258 -4.89 27.09 18.47
N HIS A 259 -4.20 26.24 17.72
CA HIS A 259 -2.85 25.78 18.07
C HIS A 259 -1.84 26.88 17.78
N TRP A 260 -2.00 27.57 16.64
CA TRP A 260 -1.18 28.72 16.29
C TRP A 260 -1.32 29.87 17.28
N ASP A 261 -2.52 30.13 17.81
CA ASP A 261 -2.70 31.15 18.84
C ASP A 261 -1.88 30.86 20.10
N VAL A 262 -1.84 29.59 20.55
CA VAL A 262 -1.01 29.16 21.68
C VAL A 262 0.49 29.20 21.32
N ILE A 263 0.87 28.77 20.11
CA ILE A 263 2.26 28.83 19.64
C ILE A 263 2.75 30.28 19.62
N HIS A 264 1.95 31.22 19.12
CA HIS A 264 2.27 32.65 19.09
C HIS A 264 2.46 33.24 20.48
N GLU A 265 1.66 32.80 21.46
CA GLU A 265 1.82 33.19 22.87
C GLU A 265 3.12 32.62 23.46
N VAL A 266 3.45 31.36 23.16
CA VAL A 266 4.67 30.70 23.63
C VAL A 266 5.94 31.34 23.07
N ILE A 267 5.97 31.66 21.77
CA ILE A 267 7.14 32.28 21.13
C ILE A 267 7.16 33.81 21.29
N GLY A 268 6.12 34.41 21.87
CA GLY A 268 6.01 35.86 22.05
C GLY A 268 5.94 36.66 20.74
N PHE A 269 5.56 36.03 19.63
CA PHE A 269 5.51 36.66 18.31
C PHE A 269 4.26 36.21 17.55
N LYS A 270 3.52 37.19 17.04
CA LYS A 270 2.36 36.97 16.16
C LYS A 270 2.69 37.45 14.75
N PRO A 271 2.75 36.55 13.75
CA PRO A 271 3.00 36.93 12.37
C PRO A 271 1.96 37.90 11.84
N THR A 272 2.40 38.86 11.02
CA THR A 272 1.55 39.81 10.30
C THR A 272 1.93 39.84 8.83
N LYS A 273 1.10 40.45 7.96
CA LYS A 273 1.44 40.58 6.53
C LYS A 273 2.73 41.38 6.29
N GLU A 274 3.07 42.28 7.22
CA GLU A 274 4.26 43.14 7.17
C GLU A 274 5.49 42.46 7.79
N ALA A 275 5.27 41.46 8.66
CA ALA A 275 6.31 40.65 9.30
C ALA A 275 5.91 39.17 9.24
N PRO A 276 6.11 38.49 8.10
CA PRO A 276 5.82 37.07 7.98
C PRO A 276 6.76 36.25 8.86
N LEU A 277 6.31 35.05 9.24
CA LEU A 277 7.17 34.11 9.94
C LEU A 277 8.19 33.53 8.94
N ASN A 278 9.47 33.55 9.27
CA ASN A 278 10.54 32.88 8.53
C ASN A 278 11.55 32.28 9.52
N LEU A 279 12.49 31.45 9.04
CA LEU A 279 13.48 30.82 9.91
C LEU A 279 14.38 31.87 10.58
N GLY A 280 14.70 32.96 9.88
CA GLY A 280 15.45 34.08 10.45
C GLY A 280 14.77 34.67 11.68
N LYS A 281 13.46 34.89 11.60
CA LYS A 281 12.70 35.46 12.70
C LYS A 281 12.62 34.51 13.89
N LEU A 282 12.46 33.21 13.64
CA LEU A 282 12.49 32.18 14.69
C LEU A 282 13.84 32.14 15.42
N LEU A 283 14.95 32.36 14.71
CA LEU A 283 16.28 32.48 15.30
C LEU A 283 16.41 33.76 16.13
N GLU A 284 15.94 34.91 15.62
CA GLU A 284 16.00 36.20 16.33
C GLU A 284 15.26 36.20 17.66
N ILE A 285 14.09 35.56 17.72
CA ILE A 285 13.25 35.50 18.92
C ILE A 285 13.61 34.33 19.84
N ASN A 286 14.69 33.58 19.54
CA ASN A 286 15.09 32.37 20.25
C ASN A 286 13.94 31.34 20.40
N ALA A 287 13.10 31.19 19.37
CA ALA A 287 11.93 30.31 19.43
C ALA A 287 12.31 28.85 19.75
N PHE A 288 13.53 28.44 19.38
CA PHE A 288 14.09 27.11 19.61
C PHE A 288 14.26 26.75 21.09
N ASP A 289 14.30 27.73 21.99
CA ASP A 289 14.31 27.49 23.45
C ASP A 289 12.96 26.96 23.95
N HIS A 290 11.91 27.06 23.13
CA HIS A 290 10.56 26.57 23.43
C HIS A 290 10.18 25.31 22.66
N ALA A 291 11.17 24.60 22.10
CA ALA A 291 10.97 23.41 21.27
C ALA A 291 10.07 22.35 21.94
N GLU A 292 10.27 22.05 23.24
CA GLU A 292 9.46 21.05 23.96
C GLU A 292 7.97 21.41 24.00
N LYS A 293 7.64 22.68 24.27
CA LYS A 293 6.24 23.15 24.30
C LYS A 293 5.60 23.09 22.93
N ILE A 294 6.35 23.46 21.89
CA ILE A 294 5.88 23.45 20.51
C ILE A 294 5.66 22.01 20.04
N GLN A 295 6.55 21.10 20.42
CA GLN A 295 6.41 19.67 20.17
C GLN A 295 5.15 19.12 20.84
N GLU A 296 4.86 19.51 22.09
CA GLU A 296 3.64 19.09 22.78
C GLU A 296 2.37 19.57 22.04
N ILE A 297 2.33 20.85 21.63
CA ILE A 297 1.20 21.41 20.88
C ILE A 297 1.03 20.72 19.52
N SER A 298 2.13 20.49 18.80
CA SER A 298 2.11 19.79 17.51
C SER A 298 1.68 18.34 17.66
N GLY A 299 2.15 17.65 18.71
CA GLY A 299 1.72 16.30 19.06
C GLY A 299 0.23 16.23 19.39
N GLN A 300 -0.28 17.21 20.14
CA GLN A 300 -1.71 17.36 20.40
C GLN A 300 -2.48 17.51 19.09
N ALA A 301 -2.04 18.39 18.18
CA ALA A 301 -2.71 18.61 16.90
C ALA A 301 -2.80 17.33 16.05
N SER A 302 -1.70 16.57 15.97
CA SER A 302 -1.66 15.27 15.29
C SER A 302 -2.60 14.25 15.94
N SER A 303 -2.64 14.20 17.28
CA SER A 303 -3.56 13.33 18.00
C SER A 303 -5.02 13.74 17.80
N GLU A 304 -5.33 15.03 17.77
CA GLU A 304 -6.70 15.50 17.51
C GLU A 304 -7.16 15.12 16.09
N ALA A 305 -6.28 15.26 15.10
CA ALA A 305 -6.56 14.88 13.72
C ALA A 305 -6.80 13.36 13.55
N SER A 306 -6.05 12.53 14.28
CA SER A 306 -6.28 11.07 14.25
C SER A 306 -7.65 10.71 14.85
N LEU A 307 -8.04 11.33 15.96
CA LEU A 307 -9.37 11.15 16.57
C LEU A 307 -10.49 11.64 15.64
N GLU A 308 -10.32 12.81 15.00
CA GLU A 308 -11.25 13.34 14.01
C GLU A 308 -11.43 12.36 12.83
N THR A 309 -10.36 11.69 12.42
CA THR A 309 -10.39 10.70 11.34
C THR A 309 -11.19 9.45 11.75
N ILE A 310 -10.99 8.95 12.98
CA ILE A 310 -11.76 7.81 13.50
C ILE A 310 -13.26 8.19 13.60
N LEU A 311 -13.58 9.37 14.13
CA LEU A 311 -14.96 9.83 14.22
C LEU A 311 -15.61 9.94 12.85
N LYS A 312 -14.89 10.52 11.87
CA LYS A 312 -15.36 10.65 10.50
C LYS A 312 -15.63 9.29 9.86
N LYS A 313 -14.79 8.27 10.14
CA LYS A 313 -15.02 6.90 9.66
C LYS A 313 -16.33 6.32 10.20
N VAL A 314 -16.66 6.56 11.47
CA VAL A 314 -17.95 6.18 12.07
C VAL A 314 -19.08 6.93 11.35
N GLU A 315 -18.99 8.25 11.22
CA GLU A 315 -20.00 9.05 10.52
C GLU A 315 -20.25 8.57 9.09
N ASP A 316 -19.18 8.25 8.36
CA ASP A 316 -19.26 7.80 6.98
C ASP A 316 -19.85 6.39 6.87
N SER A 317 -19.58 5.47 7.80
CA SER A 317 -20.16 4.12 7.77
C SER A 317 -21.68 4.12 7.96
N TRP A 318 -22.20 5.06 8.74
CA TRP A 318 -23.65 5.19 8.99
C TRP A 318 -24.42 5.98 7.94
N LYS A 319 -23.75 6.69 7.02
CA LYS A 319 -24.43 7.53 6.00
C LYS A 319 -25.22 6.73 4.97
N SER A 320 -24.80 5.50 4.69
CA SER A 320 -25.38 4.64 3.65
C SER A 320 -25.81 3.27 4.18
N LEU A 321 -25.79 3.08 5.50
CA LEU A 321 -26.17 1.81 6.11
C LEU A 321 -27.69 1.75 6.28
N ASP A 322 -28.34 0.96 5.43
CA ASP A 322 -29.79 0.79 5.40
C ASP A 322 -30.21 -0.51 6.10
N PHE A 323 -31.38 -0.49 6.74
CA PHE A 323 -32.07 -1.71 7.12
C PHE A 323 -32.51 -2.50 5.89
N VAL A 324 -32.27 -3.80 5.91
CA VAL A 324 -32.87 -4.71 4.94
C VAL A 324 -34.35 -4.86 5.29
N VAL A 325 -35.24 -4.37 4.44
CA VAL A 325 -36.69 -4.44 4.64
C VAL A 325 -37.30 -5.40 3.62
N LEU A 326 -37.99 -6.43 4.10
CA LEU A 326 -38.57 -7.49 3.27
C LEU A 326 -40.10 -7.49 3.34
N PRO A 327 -40.82 -7.74 2.24
CA PRO A 327 -42.26 -7.95 2.28
C PRO A 327 -42.60 -9.23 3.05
N HIS A 328 -43.67 -9.19 3.85
CA HIS A 328 -44.13 -10.34 4.62
C HIS A 328 -45.33 -11.04 3.95
N LYS A 329 -45.10 -12.26 3.45
CA LYS A 329 -46.08 -13.05 2.66
C LYS A 329 -46.60 -12.25 1.44
N ASP A 330 -47.70 -12.69 0.84
CA ASP A 330 -48.38 -11.96 -0.24
C ASP A 330 -49.28 -10.81 0.26
N THR A 331 -49.04 -10.33 1.50
CA THR A 331 -49.87 -9.29 2.11
C THR A 331 -49.34 -7.91 1.73
N LYS A 332 -50.18 -7.13 1.04
CA LYS A 332 -49.83 -5.77 0.63
C LYS A 332 -49.53 -4.88 1.85
N ASP A 333 -48.46 -4.09 1.74
CA ASP A 333 -48.06 -3.07 2.72
C ASP A 333 -47.68 -3.59 4.12
N VAL A 334 -47.19 -4.84 4.20
CA VAL A 334 -46.65 -5.44 5.43
C VAL A 334 -45.19 -5.83 5.21
N PHE A 335 -44.30 -5.33 6.07
CA PHE A 335 -42.87 -5.55 5.95
C PHE A 335 -42.27 -6.03 7.27
N ILE A 336 -41.12 -6.69 7.18
CA ILE A 336 -40.28 -7.12 8.30
C ILE A 336 -38.83 -6.73 8.04
N LEU A 337 -38.02 -6.63 9.10
CA LEU A 337 -36.58 -6.56 8.97
C LEU A 337 -36.03 -7.92 8.51
N GLY A 338 -35.16 -7.88 7.51
CA GLY A 338 -34.33 -9.01 7.10
C GLY A 338 -33.13 -9.20 8.04
N GLY A 339 -32.03 -9.77 7.52
CA GLY A 339 -30.80 -9.97 8.30
C GLY A 339 -30.24 -8.65 8.84
N THR A 340 -29.87 -8.64 10.12
CA THR A 340 -29.31 -7.44 10.78
C THR A 340 -27.84 -7.59 11.19
N ASP A 341 -27.17 -8.67 10.77
CA ASP A 341 -25.81 -9.00 11.21
C ASP A 341 -24.80 -7.90 10.86
N GLU A 342 -24.85 -7.35 9.65
CA GLU A 342 -23.99 -6.24 9.21
C GLU A 342 -24.22 -4.97 10.03
N ILE A 343 -25.48 -4.69 10.40
CA ILE A 343 -25.84 -3.52 11.21
C ILE A 343 -25.33 -3.68 12.63
N GLN A 344 -25.46 -4.87 13.21
CA GLN A 344 -24.96 -5.18 14.55
C GLN A 344 -23.43 -5.11 14.59
N GLN A 345 -22.75 -5.66 13.58
CA GLN A 345 -21.30 -5.56 13.48
C GLN A 345 -20.83 -4.09 13.38
N ASN A 346 -21.42 -3.29 12.50
CA ASN A 346 -21.06 -1.87 12.38
C ASN A 346 -21.40 -1.08 13.66
N LEU A 347 -22.46 -1.47 14.39
CA LEU A 347 -22.82 -0.88 15.68
C LEU A 347 -21.75 -1.16 16.74
N ASP A 348 -21.33 -2.40 16.89
CA ASP A 348 -20.30 -2.79 17.86
C ASP A 348 -18.97 -2.08 17.57
N ASP A 349 -18.54 -2.08 16.29
CA ASP A 349 -17.34 -1.37 15.85
C ASP A 349 -17.44 0.15 16.14
N SER A 350 -18.61 0.74 15.89
CA SER A 350 -18.85 2.17 16.14
C SER A 350 -18.80 2.51 17.63
N ILE A 351 -19.37 1.66 18.49
CA ILE A 351 -19.34 1.83 19.95
C ILE A 351 -17.89 1.79 20.46
N ILE A 352 -17.08 0.83 19.99
CA ILE A 352 -15.67 0.71 20.36
C ILE A 352 -14.88 1.95 19.91
N ASN A 353 -15.08 2.40 18.66
CA ASN A 353 -14.39 3.57 18.11
C ASN A 353 -14.76 4.85 18.87
N VAL A 354 -16.06 5.09 19.11
CA VAL A 354 -16.54 6.28 19.85
C VAL A 354 -16.04 6.26 21.30
N SER A 355 -16.05 5.10 21.97
CA SER A 355 -15.52 4.95 23.32
C SER A 355 -14.01 5.22 23.39
N THR A 356 -13.26 4.73 22.40
CA THR A 356 -11.82 4.98 22.26
C THR A 356 -11.55 6.48 22.16
N ILE A 357 -12.30 7.19 21.31
CA ILE A 357 -12.17 8.64 21.16
C ILE A 357 -12.53 9.36 22.46
N ALA A 358 -13.63 8.97 23.12
CA ALA A 358 -14.10 9.57 24.36
C ALA A 358 -13.10 9.44 25.52
N SER A 359 -12.32 8.36 25.55
CA SER A 359 -11.28 8.13 26.56
C SER A 359 -9.99 8.94 26.35
N SER A 360 -9.80 9.55 25.17
CA SER A 360 -8.59 10.30 24.86
C SER A 360 -8.57 11.66 25.55
N ARG A 361 -7.43 12.02 26.12
CA ARG A 361 -7.17 13.36 26.69
C ARG A 361 -7.26 14.50 25.66
N HIS A 362 -7.12 14.19 24.38
CA HIS A 362 -7.15 15.16 23.28
C HIS A 362 -8.54 15.29 22.63
N VAL A 363 -9.60 14.75 23.24
CA VAL A 363 -10.97 14.78 22.68
C VAL A 363 -11.62 16.16 22.71
N GLY A 364 -11.09 17.10 23.50
CA GLY A 364 -11.72 18.39 23.83
C GLY A 364 -12.44 19.08 22.66
N PRO A 365 -11.77 19.36 21.52
CA PRO A 365 -12.37 20.08 20.39
C PRO A 365 -13.55 19.36 19.71
N ILE A 366 -13.62 18.04 19.79
CA ILE A 366 -14.67 17.22 19.15
C ILE A 366 -15.63 16.58 20.14
N LYS A 367 -15.43 16.80 21.44
CA LYS A 367 -16.20 16.18 22.53
C LYS A 367 -17.72 16.27 22.35
N PRO A 368 -18.32 17.42 21.96
CA PRO A 368 -19.76 17.49 21.74
C PRO A 368 -20.28 16.51 20.68
N ARG A 369 -19.55 16.36 19.56
CA ARG A 369 -19.92 15.43 18.49
C ARG A 369 -19.79 13.98 18.95
N VAL A 370 -18.76 13.66 19.73
CA VAL A 370 -18.55 12.34 20.32
C VAL A 370 -19.70 11.98 21.26
N ASP A 371 -20.14 12.92 22.10
CA ASP A 371 -21.25 12.73 23.03
C ASP A 371 -22.59 12.54 22.30
N ASP A 372 -22.81 13.25 21.20
CA ASP A 372 -23.98 13.07 20.35
C ASP A 372 -24.03 11.66 19.73
N TRP A 373 -22.90 11.20 19.22
CA TRP A 373 -22.77 9.84 18.67
C TRP A 373 -22.94 8.77 19.75
N GLN A 374 -22.32 8.94 20.92
CA GLN A 374 -22.45 7.99 22.02
C GLN A 374 -23.91 7.82 22.45
N ARG A 375 -24.65 8.94 22.60
CA ARG A 375 -26.08 8.92 22.92
C ARG A 375 -26.92 8.28 21.80
N SER A 376 -26.61 8.59 20.55
CA SER A 376 -27.34 8.05 19.39
C SER A 376 -27.14 6.55 19.23
N LEU A 377 -25.90 6.06 19.38
CA LEU A 377 -25.58 4.63 19.31
C LEU A 377 -26.23 3.87 20.48
N GLU A 378 -26.18 4.39 21.70
CA GLU A 378 -26.83 3.77 22.86
C GLU A 378 -28.37 3.65 22.67
N LEU A 379 -29.01 4.72 22.17
CA LEU A 379 -30.43 4.69 21.85
C LEU A 379 -30.72 3.68 20.73
N PHE A 380 -29.89 3.65 19.69
CA PHE A 380 -30.03 2.72 18.58
C PHE A 380 -29.91 1.27 19.04
N THR A 381 -28.92 0.93 19.87
CA THR A 381 -28.75 -0.42 20.46
C THR A 381 -30.03 -0.87 21.17
N LYS A 382 -30.52 -0.06 22.11
CA LYS A 382 -31.74 -0.39 22.88
C LYS A 382 -32.95 -0.54 21.97
N THR A 383 -33.05 0.29 20.93
CA THR A 383 -34.17 0.26 20.00
C THR A 383 -34.11 -0.96 19.10
N LEU A 384 -32.94 -1.31 18.57
CA LEU A 384 -32.74 -2.49 17.73
C LEU A 384 -33.07 -3.78 18.50
N ASP A 385 -32.61 -3.91 19.75
CA ASP A 385 -32.92 -5.07 20.60
C ASP A 385 -34.42 -5.21 20.83
N ALA A 386 -35.09 -4.11 21.23
CA ALA A 386 -36.54 -4.10 21.44
C ALA A 386 -37.30 -4.41 20.15
N TRP A 387 -36.82 -3.92 19.01
CA TRP A 387 -37.42 -4.15 17.69
C TRP A 387 -37.32 -5.61 17.26
N LEU A 388 -36.15 -6.25 17.42
CA LEU A 388 -35.95 -7.66 17.07
C LEU A 388 -36.79 -8.60 17.96
N VAL A 389 -36.93 -8.28 19.25
CA VAL A 389 -37.85 -8.99 20.15
C VAL A 389 -39.29 -8.83 19.67
N CYS A 390 -39.71 -7.60 19.34
CA CYS A 390 -41.05 -7.31 18.85
C CYS A 390 -41.34 -8.06 17.55
N GLN A 391 -40.39 -8.10 16.61
CA GLN A 391 -40.55 -8.82 15.35
C GLN A 391 -40.79 -10.30 15.57
N ARG A 392 -39.99 -10.93 16.45
CA ARG A 392 -40.10 -12.35 16.76
C ARG A 392 -41.45 -12.69 17.39
N GLY A 393 -41.87 -11.91 18.39
CA GLY A 393 -43.16 -12.09 19.04
C GLY A 393 -44.34 -11.83 18.10
N TRP A 394 -44.25 -10.77 17.28
CA TRP A 394 -45.28 -10.44 16.29
C TRP A 394 -45.43 -11.52 15.22
N LEU A 395 -44.33 -12.04 14.65
CA LEU A 395 -44.36 -13.13 13.66
C LEU A 395 -44.99 -14.41 14.23
N TYR A 396 -44.65 -14.75 15.47
CA TYR A 396 -45.22 -15.93 16.13
C TYR A 396 -46.74 -15.78 16.30
N LEU A 397 -47.18 -14.67 16.90
CA LEU A 397 -48.59 -14.43 17.18
C LEU A 397 -49.43 -14.14 15.92
N GLU A 398 -48.85 -13.56 14.87
CA GLU A 398 -49.53 -13.33 13.59
C GLU A 398 -50.01 -14.66 13.00
N SER A 399 -49.17 -15.68 13.02
CA SER A 399 -49.53 -17.00 12.49
C SER A 399 -50.71 -17.62 13.25
N ILE A 400 -50.76 -17.40 14.57
CA ILE A 400 -51.79 -17.96 15.47
C ILE A 400 -53.11 -17.20 15.38
N PHE A 401 -53.07 -15.87 15.45
CA PHE A 401 -54.28 -15.03 15.40
C PHE A 401 -54.82 -14.83 13.98
N SER A 402 -54.14 -15.34 12.95
CA SER A 402 -54.72 -15.50 11.61
C SER A 402 -55.86 -16.53 11.58
N ALA A 403 -55.89 -17.48 12.53
CA ALA A 403 -56.92 -18.49 12.63
C ALA A 403 -58.21 -17.92 13.25
N PRO A 404 -59.35 -17.88 12.53
CA PRO A 404 -60.57 -17.23 12.99
C PRO A 404 -61.19 -17.94 14.21
N ASP A 405 -60.93 -19.23 14.38
CA ASP A 405 -61.43 -19.99 15.53
C ASP A 405 -60.64 -19.66 16.82
N ILE A 406 -59.34 -19.37 16.74
CA ILE A 406 -58.55 -18.87 17.89
C ILE A 406 -59.03 -17.48 18.29
N VAL A 407 -59.25 -16.58 17.32
CA VAL A 407 -59.76 -15.21 17.57
C VAL A 407 -61.10 -15.22 18.31
N LYS A 408 -61.98 -16.18 18.01
CA LYS A 408 -63.27 -16.33 18.72
C LYS A 408 -63.11 -16.80 20.18
N GLN A 409 -62.09 -17.61 20.45
CA GLN A 409 -61.84 -18.15 21.79
C GLN A 409 -61.09 -17.14 22.67
N LEU A 410 -60.25 -16.28 22.08
CA LEU A 410 -59.41 -15.29 22.75
C LEU A 410 -59.67 -13.86 22.21
N PRO A 411 -60.89 -13.31 22.38
CA PRO A 411 -61.27 -12.03 21.77
C PRO A 411 -60.59 -10.81 22.40
N ALA A 412 -60.20 -10.88 23.68
CA ALA A 412 -59.51 -9.78 24.36
C ALA A 412 -58.06 -9.68 23.87
N GLU A 413 -57.37 -10.82 23.81
CA GLU A 413 -56.00 -10.96 23.32
C GLU A 413 -55.92 -10.62 21.82
N ALA A 414 -56.90 -11.02 21.02
CA ALA A 414 -56.97 -10.65 19.61
C ALA A 414 -57.08 -9.13 19.40
N ARG A 415 -57.80 -8.41 20.28
CA ARG A 415 -57.85 -6.93 20.24
C ARG A 415 -56.50 -6.32 20.61
N MET A 416 -55.83 -6.87 21.63
CA MET A 416 -54.49 -6.41 22.02
C MET A 416 -53.47 -6.65 20.89
N PHE A 417 -53.51 -7.83 20.27
CA PHE A 417 -52.66 -8.15 19.13
C PHE A 417 -52.93 -7.22 17.94
N SER A 418 -54.20 -6.90 17.64
CA SER A 418 -54.54 -5.95 16.58
C SER A 418 -53.95 -4.56 16.79
N ASN A 419 -53.84 -4.09 18.04
CA ASN A 419 -53.17 -2.83 18.36
C ASN A 419 -51.67 -2.90 18.05
N VAL A 420 -51.00 -3.98 18.46
CA VAL A 420 -49.58 -4.21 18.17
C VAL A 420 -49.35 -4.36 16.66
N ASP A 421 -50.22 -5.08 15.96
CA ASP A 421 -50.15 -5.28 14.50
C ASP A 421 -50.26 -3.96 13.73
N LYS A 422 -51.20 -3.08 14.13
CA LYS A 422 -51.30 -1.74 13.55
C LYS A 422 -50.04 -0.92 13.80
N SER A 423 -49.54 -0.93 15.04
CA SER A 423 -48.30 -0.24 15.43
C SER A 423 -47.10 -0.73 14.60
N TRP A 424 -46.93 -2.06 14.49
CA TRP A 424 -45.90 -2.71 13.68
C TRP A 424 -45.97 -2.26 12.21
N LYS A 425 -47.13 -2.39 11.57
CA LYS A 425 -47.33 -2.00 10.16
C LYS A 425 -47.06 -0.52 9.92
N ASP A 426 -47.46 0.35 10.85
CA ASP A 426 -47.23 1.79 10.74
C ASP A 426 -45.74 2.14 10.86
N ILE A 427 -45.00 1.49 11.76
CA ILE A 427 -43.55 1.64 11.89
C ILE A 427 -42.85 1.12 10.63
N MET A 428 -43.12 -0.13 10.23
CA MET A 428 -42.44 -0.77 9.11
C MET A 428 -42.73 -0.09 7.76
N ARG A 429 -43.92 0.51 7.57
CA ARG A 429 -44.21 1.36 6.40
C ARG A 429 -43.36 2.62 6.35
N LYS A 430 -43.02 3.23 7.50
CA LYS A 430 -42.13 4.40 7.56
C LYS A 430 -40.69 3.99 7.26
N VAL A 431 -40.24 2.88 7.83
CA VAL A 431 -38.89 2.34 7.64
C VAL A 431 -38.67 1.92 6.19
N ASN A 432 -39.65 1.29 5.55
CA ASN A 432 -39.58 0.96 4.12
C ASN A 432 -39.41 2.19 3.21
N LYS A 433 -39.90 3.37 3.63
CA LYS A 433 -39.73 4.62 2.87
C LYS A 433 -38.35 5.25 3.08
N ILE A 434 -37.79 5.12 4.27
CA ILE A 434 -36.49 5.68 4.66
C ILE A 434 -35.76 4.61 5.49
N PRO A 435 -35.06 3.66 4.83
CA PRO A 435 -34.48 2.50 5.50
C PRO A 435 -33.19 2.81 6.25
N LEU A 436 -32.62 4.02 6.13
CA LEU A 436 -31.37 4.41 6.79
C LEU A 436 -31.35 4.07 8.28
N ALA A 437 -30.49 3.15 8.67
CA ALA A 437 -30.58 2.41 9.92
C ALA A 437 -30.57 3.35 11.12
N ILE A 438 -29.51 4.16 11.26
CA ILE A 438 -29.37 5.08 12.40
C ILE A 438 -30.56 6.02 12.49
N ARG A 439 -30.99 6.61 11.37
CA ARG A 439 -32.11 7.55 11.33
C ARG A 439 -33.43 6.87 11.66
N ALA A 440 -33.67 5.67 11.15
CA ALA A 440 -34.89 4.92 11.41
C ALA A 440 -34.95 4.44 12.87
N GLY A 441 -33.84 3.96 13.42
CA GLY A 441 -33.76 3.41 14.78
C GLY A 441 -33.65 4.44 15.90
N THR A 442 -33.30 5.70 15.63
CA THR A 442 -33.22 6.76 16.65
C THR A 442 -34.39 7.77 16.58
N GLN A 443 -35.53 7.38 16.00
CA GLN A 443 -36.70 8.25 15.97
C GLN A 443 -37.26 8.46 17.39
N PRO A 444 -37.64 9.71 17.76
CA PRO A 444 -38.21 9.98 19.08
C PRO A 444 -39.45 9.13 19.37
N GLY A 445 -39.52 8.50 20.54
CA GLY A 445 -40.65 7.67 20.96
C GLY A 445 -40.67 6.25 20.40
N LEU A 446 -39.74 5.89 19.51
CA LEU A 446 -39.73 4.58 18.85
C LEU A 446 -39.37 3.45 19.83
N LEU A 447 -38.35 3.67 20.66
CA LEU A 447 -37.94 2.71 21.69
C LEU A 447 -39.10 2.40 22.64
N GLU A 448 -39.76 3.43 23.17
CA GLU A 448 -40.88 3.30 24.10
C GLU A 448 -42.05 2.59 23.42
N THR A 449 -42.28 2.85 22.13
CA THR A 449 -43.32 2.16 21.35
C THR A 449 -43.02 0.66 21.24
N PHE A 450 -41.78 0.26 20.92
CA PHE A 450 -41.40 -1.15 20.88
C PHE A 450 -41.44 -1.82 22.25
N GLN A 451 -41.00 -1.13 23.31
CA GLN A 451 -41.10 -1.64 24.68
C GLN A 451 -42.56 -1.88 25.10
N ASN A 452 -43.46 -0.95 24.78
CA ASN A 452 -44.89 -1.12 25.04
C ASN A 452 -45.48 -2.28 24.22
N ASN A 453 -45.14 -2.37 22.93
CA ASN A 453 -45.55 -3.47 22.08
C ASN A 453 -45.06 -4.82 22.63
N ASN A 454 -43.79 -4.92 23.05
CA ASN A 454 -43.24 -6.13 23.66
C ASN A 454 -43.96 -6.52 24.95
N SER A 455 -44.28 -5.56 25.81
CA SER A 455 -45.07 -5.83 27.02
C SER A 455 -46.45 -6.40 26.70
N LEU A 456 -47.12 -5.89 25.66
CA LEU A 456 -48.40 -6.42 25.18
C LEU A 456 -48.24 -7.82 24.58
N LEU A 457 -47.21 -8.06 23.78
CA LEU A 457 -46.90 -9.38 23.21
C LEU A 457 -46.66 -10.41 24.32
N ASP A 458 -45.88 -10.07 25.34
CA ASP A 458 -45.62 -10.94 26.50
C ASP A 458 -46.91 -11.25 27.27
N GLN A 459 -47.78 -10.26 27.45
CA GLN A 459 -49.08 -10.46 28.10
C GLN A 459 -49.97 -11.42 27.29
N ILE A 460 -50.01 -11.25 25.96
CA ILE A 460 -50.75 -12.13 25.06
C ILE A 460 -50.18 -13.55 25.13
N MET A 461 -48.86 -13.71 25.13
CA MET A 461 -48.21 -15.03 25.23
C MET A 461 -48.58 -15.74 26.53
N LYS A 462 -48.55 -15.04 27.67
CA LYS A 462 -48.97 -15.61 28.97
C LYS A 462 -50.44 -16.05 28.97
N CYS A 463 -51.33 -15.22 28.40
CA CYS A 463 -52.74 -15.56 28.28
C CYS A 463 -52.97 -16.77 27.36
N LEU A 464 -52.21 -16.85 26.25
CA LEU A 464 -52.26 -17.97 25.34
C LEU A 464 -51.80 -19.27 26.02
N GLU A 465 -50.70 -19.24 26.76
CA GLU A 465 -50.23 -20.39 27.55
C GLU A 465 -51.27 -20.86 28.58
N ALA A 466 -51.87 -19.93 29.32
CA ALA A 466 -52.94 -20.26 30.27
C ALA A 466 -54.16 -20.88 29.58
N TYR A 467 -54.50 -20.38 28.38
CA TYR A 467 -55.57 -20.96 27.56
C TYR A 467 -55.24 -22.39 27.10
N LEU A 468 -54.03 -22.64 26.60
CA LEU A 468 -53.58 -23.97 26.20
C LEU A 468 -53.60 -24.94 27.38
N GLU A 469 -53.14 -24.50 28.55
CA GLU A 469 -53.17 -25.28 29.77
C GLU A 469 -54.60 -25.65 30.19
N SER A 470 -55.55 -24.71 30.07
CA SER A 470 -56.97 -25.00 30.32
C SER A 470 -57.51 -26.11 29.40
N LYS A 471 -57.04 -26.20 28.15
CA LYS A 471 -57.41 -27.27 27.23
C LYS A 471 -56.75 -28.60 27.59
N ARG A 472 -55.50 -28.58 28.08
CA ARG A 472 -54.80 -29.77 28.59
C ARG A 472 -55.48 -30.38 29.80
N VAL A 473 -56.01 -29.55 30.71
CA VAL A 473 -56.78 -30.03 31.86
C VAL A 473 -58.07 -30.73 31.43
N VAL A 474 -58.76 -30.22 30.41
CA VAL A 474 -59.99 -30.84 29.88
C VAL A 474 -59.70 -32.16 29.16
N PHE A 475 -58.55 -32.27 28.48
CA PHE A 475 -58.14 -33.50 27.79
C PHE A 475 -56.65 -33.79 28.00
N ALA A 476 -56.36 -34.64 28.99
CA ALA A 476 -55.00 -34.94 29.45
C ALA A 476 -54.05 -35.50 28.36
N ARG A 477 -54.56 -36.02 27.23
CA ARG A 477 -53.67 -36.46 26.14
C ARG A 477 -52.99 -35.29 25.40
N PHE A 478 -53.45 -34.05 25.59
CA PHE A 478 -52.77 -32.87 25.06
C PHE A 478 -51.48 -32.50 25.81
N TYR A 479 -51.18 -33.11 26.95
CA TYR A 479 -49.85 -32.97 27.58
C TYR A 479 -48.72 -33.62 26.76
N PHE A 480 -49.05 -34.55 25.85
CA PHE A 480 -48.08 -35.19 24.95
C PHE A 480 -47.78 -34.36 23.69
N LEU A 481 -48.42 -33.19 23.53
CA LEU A 481 -48.24 -32.28 22.40
C LEU A 481 -47.51 -31.01 22.84
N SER A 482 -46.65 -30.49 21.95
CA SER A 482 -46.05 -29.17 22.15
C SER A 482 -47.12 -28.06 22.05
N ASN A 483 -46.78 -26.84 22.47
CA ASN A 483 -47.71 -25.71 22.37
C ASN A 483 -48.12 -25.44 20.91
N ASP A 484 -47.17 -25.52 19.96
CA ASP A 484 -47.44 -25.27 18.54
C ASP A 484 -48.34 -26.37 17.94
N GLU A 485 -48.10 -27.64 18.28
CA GLU A 485 -48.94 -28.75 17.83
C GLU A 485 -50.37 -28.65 18.38
N LEU A 486 -50.50 -28.21 19.64
CA LEU A 486 -51.81 -27.99 20.25
C LEU A 486 -52.52 -26.80 19.60
N LEU A 487 -51.79 -25.74 19.26
CA LEU A 487 -52.34 -24.59 18.54
C LEU A 487 -52.80 -24.96 17.13
N GLU A 488 -52.06 -25.81 16.42
CA GLU A 488 -52.44 -26.31 15.08
C GLU A 488 -53.79 -27.05 15.11
N ILE A 489 -53.99 -27.90 16.12
CA ILE A 489 -55.29 -28.59 16.34
C ILE A 489 -56.40 -27.57 16.65
N LEU A 490 -56.13 -26.61 17.54
CA LEU A 490 -57.12 -25.62 17.98
C LEU A 490 -57.43 -24.56 16.92
N ALA A 491 -56.55 -24.36 15.95
CA ALA A 491 -56.75 -23.45 14.82
C ALA A 491 -57.72 -24.01 13.78
N GLN A 492 -57.91 -25.34 13.74
CA GLN A 492 -58.76 -26.04 12.76
C GLN A 492 -59.84 -26.88 13.44
N THR A 493 -60.55 -26.34 14.43
CA THR A 493 -61.61 -27.07 15.16
C THR A 493 -62.72 -27.63 14.27
N ARG A 494 -62.87 -27.08 13.06
CA ARG A 494 -63.87 -27.49 12.07
C ARG A 494 -63.48 -28.68 11.20
N ASN A 495 -62.19 -29.01 11.16
CA ASN A 495 -61.66 -30.06 10.31
C ASN A 495 -61.15 -31.24 11.16
N PRO A 496 -61.91 -32.34 11.30
CA PRO A 496 -61.50 -33.49 12.09
C PRO A 496 -60.31 -34.25 11.49
N HIS A 497 -59.89 -33.95 10.25
CA HIS A 497 -58.66 -34.52 9.70
C HIS A 497 -57.40 -33.83 10.23
N ALA A 498 -57.51 -32.60 10.76
CA ALA A 498 -56.37 -31.84 11.27
C ALA A 498 -55.70 -32.50 12.49
N VAL A 499 -56.42 -33.35 13.23
CA VAL A 499 -55.85 -34.07 14.38
C VAL A 499 -55.00 -35.29 13.98
N GLN A 500 -55.15 -35.80 12.75
CA GLN A 500 -54.51 -37.04 12.28
C GLN A 500 -52.98 -37.09 12.50
N PRO A 501 -52.20 -36.04 12.19
CA PRO A 501 -50.74 -36.06 12.38
C PRO A 501 -50.33 -36.19 13.86
N HIS A 502 -51.20 -35.77 14.78
CA HIS A 502 -50.92 -35.70 16.21
C HIS A 502 -51.44 -36.92 16.99
N LEU A 503 -52.31 -37.75 16.38
CA LEU A 503 -52.93 -38.90 17.05
C LEU A 503 -51.92 -39.90 17.61
N ARG A 504 -50.85 -40.19 16.86
CA ARG A 504 -49.78 -41.11 17.28
C ARG A 504 -49.09 -40.67 18.57
N LYS A 505 -49.03 -39.36 18.84
CA LYS A 505 -48.45 -38.81 20.08
C LYS A 505 -49.43 -38.85 21.24
N CYS A 506 -50.73 -38.70 20.96
CA CYS A 506 -51.78 -38.76 21.99
C CYS A 506 -52.16 -40.20 22.38
N PHE A 507 -51.96 -41.18 21.50
CA PHE A 507 -52.40 -42.56 21.67
C PHE A 507 -51.37 -43.57 21.12
N ASP A 508 -50.89 -44.49 21.96
CA ASP A 508 -49.82 -45.44 21.60
C ASP A 508 -50.16 -46.39 20.44
N ALA A 509 -51.43 -46.83 20.36
CA ALA A 509 -51.86 -47.85 19.39
C ALA A 509 -52.67 -47.28 18.21
N ILE A 510 -52.80 -45.96 18.09
CA ILE A 510 -53.58 -45.31 17.02
C ILE A 510 -52.66 -44.43 16.19
N ASN A 511 -52.47 -44.80 14.93
CA ASN A 511 -51.67 -44.04 13.98
C ASN A 511 -52.55 -43.10 13.15
N LYS A 512 -53.65 -43.62 12.59
CA LYS A 512 -54.58 -42.86 11.74
C LYS A 512 -56.03 -43.34 11.90
N LEU A 513 -56.97 -42.47 11.57
CA LEU A 513 -58.39 -42.78 11.46
C LEU A 513 -58.80 -42.88 9.98
N GLU A 514 -59.64 -43.85 9.63
CA GLU A 514 -60.22 -43.98 8.30
C GLU A 514 -61.57 -43.25 8.26
N PHE A 515 -61.67 -42.19 7.46
CA PHE A 515 -62.91 -41.41 7.30
C PHE A 515 -63.69 -41.86 6.05
N ALA A 516 -65.01 -41.86 6.11
CA ALA A 516 -65.90 -42.36 5.07
C ALA A 516 -65.89 -41.44 3.83
N GLY A 517 -65.19 -41.82 2.77
CA GLY A 517 -65.02 -41.00 1.56
C GLY A 517 -63.56 -40.70 1.20
N GLY A 518 -62.60 -41.29 1.92
CA GLY A 518 -61.17 -41.20 1.64
C GLY A 518 -60.50 -42.56 1.43
N THR A 519 -60.97 -43.36 0.48
CA THR A 519 -60.20 -44.48 -0.07
C THR A 519 -60.39 -44.52 -1.58
N GLY A 520 -59.47 -43.89 -2.31
CA GLY A 520 -59.30 -44.20 -3.72
C GLY A 520 -58.79 -45.64 -3.84
N GLN A 521 -59.56 -46.49 -4.51
CA GLN A 521 -58.95 -47.52 -5.35
C GLN A 521 -58.27 -46.80 -6.52
N PRO A 522 -57.10 -47.27 -7.02
CA PRO A 522 -56.45 -46.65 -8.16
C PRO A 522 -57.23 -46.99 -9.43
N GLY A 523 -58.09 -46.07 -9.85
CA GLY A 523 -58.81 -46.15 -11.12
C GLY A 523 -60.19 -45.49 -11.05
N GLN A 524 -60.34 -44.42 -11.83
CA GLN A 524 -61.57 -43.72 -12.24
C GLN A 524 -61.95 -42.44 -11.46
N ASP A 525 -61.93 -41.36 -12.26
CA ASP A 525 -62.70 -40.11 -12.20
C ASP A 525 -62.29 -39.00 -11.21
N GLU A 526 -61.36 -38.17 -11.69
CA GLU A 526 -61.13 -36.78 -11.29
C GLU A 526 -62.29 -35.87 -11.73
N ALA A 527 -63.33 -35.67 -10.89
CA ALA A 527 -64.24 -34.51 -10.98
C ALA A 527 -65.31 -34.44 -9.86
N ALA A 528 -64.96 -34.68 -8.60
CA ALA A 528 -65.87 -34.38 -7.49
C ALA A 528 -65.11 -33.78 -6.32
N ALA A 529 -65.44 -32.54 -5.98
CA ALA A 529 -64.95 -31.85 -4.80
C ALA A 529 -65.13 -32.73 -3.56
N ALA A 530 -64.02 -33.19 -2.99
CA ALA A 530 -63.97 -34.05 -1.82
C ALA A 530 -64.76 -33.40 -0.68
N THR A 531 -65.98 -33.89 -0.46
CA THR A 531 -66.75 -33.53 0.72
C THR A 531 -66.07 -34.24 1.89
N ILE A 532 -65.31 -33.48 2.68
CA ILE A 532 -64.63 -33.99 3.87
C ILE A 532 -65.69 -34.59 4.80
N SER A 533 -65.69 -35.92 4.89
CA SER A 533 -66.67 -36.64 5.69
C SER A 533 -66.19 -36.76 7.13
N ASN A 534 -67.11 -36.53 8.06
CA ASN A 534 -66.82 -36.60 9.50
C ASN A 534 -67.08 -38.00 10.07
N ASP A 535 -67.46 -38.98 9.25
CA ASP A 535 -67.79 -40.32 9.71
C ASP A 535 -66.54 -41.20 9.73
N ILE A 536 -66.17 -41.72 10.90
CA ILE A 536 -64.99 -42.57 11.11
C ILE A 536 -65.42 -44.04 10.99
N LEU A 537 -64.75 -44.79 10.11
CA LEU A 537 -65.04 -46.19 9.77
C LEU A 537 -64.12 -47.19 10.47
N ALA A 538 -62.83 -46.86 10.62
CA ALA A 538 -61.83 -47.74 11.20
C ALA A 538 -60.69 -46.95 11.85
N MET A 539 -59.95 -47.61 12.73
CA MET A 539 -58.68 -47.13 13.29
C MET A 539 -57.54 -47.96 12.73
N LEU A 540 -56.44 -47.31 12.38
CA LEU A 540 -55.23 -47.94 11.86
C LEU A 540 -54.12 -47.86 12.90
N SER A 541 -53.50 -49.00 13.21
CA SER A 541 -52.36 -49.06 14.12
C SER A 541 -51.06 -48.63 13.41
N PRO A 542 -49.98 -48.31 14.16
CA PRO A 542 -48.67 -48.05 13.58
C PRO A 542 -48.10 -49.24 12.79
N GLU A 543 -48.53 -50.46 13.12
CA GLU A 543 -48.10 -51.71 12.50
C GLU A 543 -48.93 -52.10 11.26
N GLY A 544 -49.92 -51.28 10.90
CA GLY A 544 -50.77 -51.48 9.72
C GLY A 544 -52.03 -52.31 9.98
N GLU A 545 -52.34 -52.63 11.23
CA GLU A 545 -53.57 -53.35 11.59
C GLU A 545 -54.79 -52.43 11.47
N ARG A 546 -55.86 -52.94 10.85
CA ARG A 546 -57.11 -52.21 10.64
C ARG A 546 -58.21 -52.74 11.55
N VAL A 547 -58.67 -51.89 12.48
CA VAL A 547 -59.78 -52.21 13.39
C VAL A 547 -61.03 -51.46 12.95
N SER A 548 -62.04 -52.20 12.47
CA SER A 548 -63.31 -51.62 12.02
C SER A 548 -64.20 -51.23 13.20
N LEU A 549 -64.84 -50.07 13.12
CA LEU A 549 -65.82 -49.61 14.12
C LEU A 549 -67.20 -50.18 13.75
N GLY A 550 -67.80 -50.98 14.64
CA GLY A 550 -69.08 -51.67 14.37
C GLY A 550 -70.29 -50.76 14.14
N ARG A 551 -70.19 -49.46 14.42
CA ARG A 551 -71.10 -48.39 13.99
C ARG A 551 -70.25 -47.19 13.58
N SER A 552 -70.59 -46.51 12.49
CA SER A 552 -69.88 -45.31 12.06
C SER A 552 -69.90 -44.24 13.17
N LEU A 553 -68.72 -43.81 13.62
CA LEU A 553 -68.59 -42.79 14.65
C LEU A 553 -68.43 -41.43 13.99
N LYS A 554 -69.40 -40.54 14.19
CA LYS A 554 -69.35 -39.19 13.64
C LYS A 554 -68.52 -38.26 14.52
N ALA A 555 -67.43 -37.73 14.00
CA ALA A 555 -66.65 -36.69 14.64
C ALA A 555 -67.53 -35.44 14.84
N ARG A 556 -67.72 -35.06 16.11
CA ARG A 556 -68.49 -33.87 16.46
C ARG A 556 -67.60 -32.65 16.34
N VAL A 557 -67.85 -31.88 15.30
CA VAL A 557 -67.32 -30.53 15.13
C VAL A 557 -68.28 -29.57 15.84
N LYS A 558 -67.81 -28.83 16.84
CA LYS A 558 -68.58 -27.78 17.52
C LYS A 558 -67.87 -26.45 17.42
#